data_AF-A0A202DS50-F1
#
_entry.id   AF-A0A202DS50-F1
#
_cell.length_a   1.000
_cell.length_b   1.000
_cell.length_c   1.000
_cell.angle_alpha   90.00
_cell.angle_beta   90.00
_cell.angle_gamma   90.00
#
_symmetry.space_group_name_H-M   'P 1'
#
loop_
_entity.id
_entity.type
_entity.pdbx_description
1 polymer ?
#
loop_
_entity_poly.entity_id
_entity_poly.type
_entity_poly.pdbx_seq_one_letter_code
_entity_poly.pdbx_strand_id
1 'polypeptide(L)'
;MKAVSPEYQQVALPENQETESLDLLAALTHPDFLNGVRAIARHARLKGIEGGLAVYRETVGSLSVSSPILPSIEEIRRLPIYSSLPAEEAALAGYTSFRAHELLMYEDPQSGNLIDRRDVFLFIHSHPLHHEGEQKNSINSLAPSLSDLEVSETLNRCSPGVTEGILVSHRKDTRLLLYKASPSRDFQQYYTRFNKDPGRQELLRVMQESGYNIAELQIGPPNKDYAAQVAEAAIVLNS
;
A
#
# COMPACT_ATOMS: atom_id res chain seq x y z
N MET A 1 45.83 -19.80 -9.81
CA MET A 1 45.21 -18.51 -9.41
C MET A 1 45.21 -17.61 -10.64
N LYS A 2 44.04 -17.34 -11.22
CA LYS A 2 43.86 -16.33 -12.27
C LYS A 2 43.11 -15.16 -11.63
N ALA A 3 43.74 -13.99 -11.61
CA ALA A 3 43.10 -12.71 -11.40
C ALA A 3 43.12 -11.96 -12.75
N VAL A 4 42.10 -11.12 -12.96
CA VAL A 4 41.86 -10.06 -13.96
C VAL A 4 40.38 -10.19 -14.40
N SER A 5 39.50 -9.20 -14.39
CA SER A 5 39.43 -7.84 -13.81
C SER A 5 37.98 -7.32 -14.10
N PRO A 6 37.62 -6.04 -13.90
CA PRO A 6 36.45 -5.66 -13.10
C PRO A 6 35.49 -4.72 -13.85
N GLU A 7 34.33 -5.17 -14.30
CA GLU A 7 33.37 -4.24 -14.93
C GLU A 7 31.94 -4.52 -14.48
N TYR A 8 31.61 -4.05 -13.29
CA TYR A 8 30.27 -3.56 -12.98
C TYR A 8 30.39 -2.07 -12.66
N GLN A 9 30.59 -1.28 -13.72
CA GLN A 9 30.24 0.13 -13.71
C GLN A 9 29.46 0.43 -14.97
N GLN A 10 28.14 0.44 -14.83
CA GLN A 10 27.37 1.63 -15.22
C GLN A 10 26.38 1.90 -14.09
N VAL A 11 26.80 2.81 -13.20
CA VAL A 11 25.86 3.62 -12.41
C VAL A 11 25.19 4.54 -13.42
N ALA A 12 23.90 4.30 -13.67
CA ALA A 12 23.02 5.24 -14.34
C ALA A 12 21.76 5.42 -13.47
N LEU A 13 21.65 6.58 -12.85
CA LEU A 13 20.39 7.23 -12.50
C LEU A 13 20.56 8.64 -13.10
N PRO A 14 19.68 9.17 -13.99
CA PRO A 14 18.23 9.27 -13.77
C PRO A 14 17.38 9.29 -15.08
N GLU A 15 16.87 8.15 -15.53
CA GLU A 15 15.70 8.06 -16.45
C GLU A 15 14.47 7.43 -15.76
N ASN A 16 14.69 6.82 -14.59
CA ASN A 16 13.65 6.08 -13.86
C ASN A 16 12.66 6.98 -13.10
N GLN A 17 13.06 8.16 -12.63
CA GLN A 17 12.18 9.01 -11.80
C GLN A 17 11.02 9.65 -12.59
N GLU A 18 11.29 10.09 -13.82
CA GLU A 18 10.22 10.61 -14.70
C GLU A 18 9.25 9.49 -15.09
N THR A 19 9.78 8.30 -15.42
CA THR A 19 8.98 7.11 -15.76
C THR A 19 8.12 6.65 -14.59
N GLU A 20 8.66 6.59 -13.37
CA GLU A 20 7.90 6.21 -12.16
C GLU A 20 6.81 7.23 -11.81
N SER A 21 7.07 8.52 -12.02
CA SER A 21 6.07 9.57 -11.80
C SER A 21 4.91 9.48 -12.80
N LEU A 22 5.23 9.18 -14.08
CA LEU A 22 4.23 8.97 -15.13
C LEU A 22 3.42 7.69 -14.90
N ASP A 23 4.05 6.60 -14.48
CA ASP A 23 3.36 5.34 -14.16
C ASP A 23 2.38 5.52 -12.99
N LEU A 24 2.80 6.22 -11.94
CA LEU A 24 1.95 6.49 -10.79
C LEU A 24 0.78 7.41 -11.16
N LEU A 25 1.03 8.45 -11.96
CA LEU A 25 -0.03 9.31 -12.51
C LEU A 25 -1.03 8.50 -13.35
N ALA A 26 -0.52 7.64 -14.24
CA ALA A 26 -1.33 6.80 -15.10
C ALA A 26 -2.18 5.81 -14.30
N ALA A 27 -1.61 5.15 -13.28
CA ALA A 27 -2.35 4.24 -12.42
C ALA A 27 -3.43 4.94 -11.60
N LEU A 28 -3.10 6.05 -10.93
CA LEU A 28 -4.05 6.78 -10.08
C LEU A 28 -5.18 7.43 -10.88
N THR A 29 -4.99 7.68 -12.17
CA THR A 29 -6.03 8.17 -13.08
C THR A 29 -6.73 7.05 -13.86
N HIS A 30 -6.26 5.80 -13.76
CA HIS A 30 -6.83 4.67 -14.49
C HIS A 30 -8.27 4.38 -14.02
N PRO A 31 -9.26 4.24 -14.94
CA PRO A 31 -10.64 3.97 -14.56
C PRO A 31 -10.81 2.71 -13.71
N ASP A 32 -10.09 1.64 -14.03
CA ASP A 32 -10.17 0.38 -13.28
C ASP A 32 -9.57 0.50 -11.88
N PHE A 33 -8.53 1.32 -11.72
CA PHE A 33 -8.00 1.63 -10.39
C PHE A 33 -9.06 2.35 -9.55
N LEU A 34 -9.67 3.42 -10.08
CA LEU A 34 -10.72 4.16 -9.38
C LEU A 34 -11.96 3.29 -9.08
N ASN A 35 -12.35 2.43 -10.00
CA ASN A 35 -13.44 1.48 -9.78
C ASN A 35 -13.09 0.46 -8.70
N GLY A 36 -11.85 -0.05 -8.70
CA GLY A 36 -11.36 -0.96 -7.69
C GLY A 36 -11.29 -0.34 -6.30
N VAL A 37 -10.74 0.88 -6.20
CA VAL A 37 -10.74 1.69 -4.98
C VAL A 37 -12.16 1.86 -4.42
N ARG A 38 -13.13 2.19 -5.27
CA ARG A 38 -14.54 2.33 -4.85
C ARG A 38 -15.12 1.00 -4.36
N ALA A 39 -14.74 -0.11 -4.98
CA ALA A 39 -15.18 -1.45 -4.56
C ALA A 39 -14.61 -1.82 -3.18
N ILE A 40 -13.30 -1.67 -2.96
CA ILE A 40 -12.66 -1.96 -1.67
C ILE A 40 -13.15 -1.00 -0.57
N ALA A 41 -13.29 0.31 -0.85
CA ALA A 41 -13.84 1.28 0.09
C ALA A 41 -15.27 0.92 0.52
N ARG A 42 -16.12 0.54 -0.45
CA ARG A 42 -17.48 0.09 -0.17
C ARG A 42 -17.48 -1.19 0.65
N HIS A 43 -16.58 -2.13 0.36
CA HIS A 43 -16.47 -3.39 1.10
C HIS A 43 -16.07 -3.13 2.55
N ALA A 44 -14.97 -2.41 2.79
CA ALA A 44 -14.51 -2.04 4.12
C ALA A 44 -15.59 -1.34 4.95
N ARG A 45 -16.28 -0.37 4.35
CA ARG A 45 -17.35 0.37 5.03
C ARG A 45 -18.56 -0.50 5.38
N LEU A 46 -18.99 -1.40 4.48
CA LEU A 46 -20.22 -2.17 4.67
C LEU A 46 -20.01 -3.48 5.44
N LYS A 47 -18.79 -4.02 5.43
CA LYS A 47 -18.46 -5.33 5.97
C LYS A 47 -17.47 -5.27 7.13
N GLY A 48 -16.81 -4.13 7.34
CA GLY A 48 -15.82 -3.97 8.41
C GLY A 48 -14.59 -4.85 8.22
N ILE A 49 -14.20 -5.11 6.96
CA ILE A 49 -13.13 -6.03 6.59
C ILE A 49 -12.28 -5.40 5.50
N GLU A 50 -10.96 -5.60 5.57
CA GLU A 50 -10.02 -5.09 4.58
C GLU A 50 -10.23 -5.70 3.19
N GLY A 51 -9.93 -4.91 2.15
CA GLY A 51 -9.72 -5.39 0.80
C GLY A 51 -8.46 -4.75 0.22
N GLY A 52 -7.92 -5.35 -0.85
CA GLY A 52 -6.69 -4.92 -1.49
C GLY A 52 -6.81 -4.70 -3.00
N LEU A 53 -5.88 -3.93 -3.53
CA LEU A 53 -5.72 -3.67 -4.96
C LEU A 53 -4.24 -3.46 -5.28
N ALA A 54 -3.74 -4.16 -6.29
CA ALA A 54 -2.39 -4.01 -6.81
C ALA A 54 -2.41 -3.52 -8.27
N VAL A 55 -1.38 -2.77 -8.65
CA VAL A 55 -1.09 -2.35 -10.03
C VAL A 55 0.27 -2.89 -10.44
N TYR A 56 0.30 -3.49 -11.63
CA TYR A 56 1.46 -4.14 -12.20
C TYR A 56 1.99 -3.32 -13.37
N ARG A 57 3.30 -3.23 -13.49
CA ARG A 57 3.99 -2.77 -14.68
C ARG A 57 4.17 -3.96 -15.62
N GLU A 58 3.42 -3.96 -16.72
CA GLU A 58 3.59 -4.94 -17.79
C GLU A 58 4.80 -4.57 -18.67
N THR A 59 5.06 -5.37 -19.71
CA THR A 59 6.16 -5.11 -20.65
C THR A 59 6.13 -3.66 -21.16
N VAL A 60 7.30 -3.00 -21.14
CA VAL A 60 7.60 -1.62 -21.56
C VAL A 60 6.36 -0.71 -21.75
N GLY A 61 5.96 -0.03 -20.67
CA GLY A 61 5.04 1.11 -20.70
C GLY A 61 3.54 0.79 -20.62
N SER A 62 3.15 -0.48 -20.50
CA SER A 62 1.77 -0.87 -20.23
C SER A 62 1.55 -1.16 -18.75
N LEU A 63 0.39 -0.79 -18.22
CA LEU A 63 0.02 -1.02 -16.82
C LEU A 63 -1.24 -1.89 -16.78
N SER A 64 -1.29 -2.83 -15.84
CA SER A 64 -2.53 -3.54 -15.52
C SER A 64 -2.91 -3.38 -14.06
N VAL A 65 -4.21 -3.26 -13.83
CA VAL A 65 -4.80 -3.15 -12.50
C VAL A 65 -5.44 -4.48 -12.17
N SER A 66 -5.08 -5.07 -11.02
CA SER A 66 -5.76 -6.27 -10.51
C SER A 66 -7.26 -6.04 -10.37
N SER A 67 -8.04 -7.12 -10.45
CA SER A 67 -9.39 -7.08 -9.90
C SER A 67 -9.32 -6.87 -8.39
N PRO A 68 -10.26 -6.13 -7.77
CA PRO A 68 -10.29 -5.94 -6.32
C PRO A 68 -10.29 -7.28 -5.61
N ILE A 69 -9.37 -7.46 -4.68
CA ILE A 69 -9.29 -8.71 -3.93
C ILE A 69 -10.01 -8.51 -2.60
N LEU A 70 -11.12 -9.23 -2.48
CA LEU A 70 -12.06 -9.15 -1.37
C LEU A 70 -12.21 -10.55 -0.78
N PRO A 71 -12.28 -10.70 0.55
CA PRO A 71 -12.57 -11.99 1.16
C PRO A 71 -13.93 -12.54 0.68
N SER A 72 -13.96 -13.84 0.40
CA SER A 72 -15.19 -14.57 0.08
C SER A 72 -16.15 -14.60 1.27
N ILE A 73 -17.43 -14.89 1.03
CA ILE A 73 -18.44 -14.98 2.11
C ILE A 73 -18.08 -16.07 3.12
N GLU A 74 -17.53 -17.20 2.65
CA GLU A 74 -17.04 -18.27 3.51
C GLU A 74 -15.86 -17.82 4.39
N GLU A 75 -14.92 -17.04 3.85
CA GLU A 75 -13.82 -16.47 4.63
C GLU A 75 -14.33 -15.48 5.66
N ILE A 76 -15.21 -14.56 5.27
CA ILE A 76 -15.85 -13.58 6.17
C ILE A 76 -16.51 -14.25 7.37
N ARG A 77 -17.23 -15.36 7.15
CA ARG A 77 -17.92 -16.10 8.21
C ARG A 77 -16.97 -16.79 9.20
N ARG A 78 -15.72 -17.02 8.82
CA ARG A 78 -14.67 -17.60 9.68
C ARG A 78 -13.91 -16.55 10.45
N LEU A 79 -14.12 -15.26 10.15
CA LEU A 79 -13.34 -14.19 10.75
C LEU A 79 -13.82 -13.90 12.19
N PRO A 80 -12.89 -13.75 13.16
CA PRO A 80 -13.20 -13.71 14.60
C PRO A 80 -14.16 -12.60 15.03
N ILE A 81 -14.29 -11.53 14.23
CA ILE A 81 -15.19 -10.40 14.47
C ILE A 81 -16.67 -10.84 14.54
N TYR A 82 -17.02 -12.01 13.97
CA TYR A 82 -18.39 -12.53 13.91
C TYR A 82 -18.69 -13.68 14.85
N SER A 83 -17.71 -14.13 15.64
CA SER A 83 -17.87 -15.28 16.55
C SER A 83 -17.24 -14.97 17.91
N SER A 84 -18.04 -14.35 18.78
CA SER A 84 -17.94 -14.46 20.24
C SER A 84 -16.53 -14.48 20.84
N LEU A 85 -16.09 -13.35 21.35
CA LEU A 85 -14.76 -13.24 21.93
C LEU A 85 -14.63 -13.82 23.36
N PRO A 86 -13.44 -14.31 23.78
CA PRO A 86 -12.51 -13.48 24.58
C PRO A 86 -11.53 -12.71 23.70
N ALA A 87 -11.48 -11.39 23.93
CA ALA A 87 -11.68 -10.41 22.87
C ALA A 87 -10.48 -9.70 22.33
N GLU A 88 -9.47 -9.53 23.15
CA GLU A 88 -8.71 -8.31 23.00
C GLU A 88 -7.39 -8.50 22.26
N GLU A 89 -6.95 -9.74 22.00
CA GLU A 89 -5.54 -9.95 21.63
C GLU A 89 -5.31 -10.83 20.39
N ALA A 90 -6.03 -11.94 20.21
CA ALA A 90 -5.80 -12.80 19.05
C ALA A 90 -6.44 -12.26 17.74
N ALA A 91 -7.47 -11.42 17.86
CA ALA A 91 -8.20 -10.87 16.72
C ALA A 91 -7.51 -9.64 16.08
N LEU A 92 -6.58 -8.98 16.79
CA LEU A 92 -5.81 -7.84 16.28
C LEU A 92 -4.57 -8.26 15.47
N ALA A 93 -4.03 -9.46 15.70
CA ALA A 93 -2.90 -10.00 14.93
C ALA A 93 -3.31 -10.76 13.65
N GLY A 94 -4.61 -11.04 13.47
CA GLY A 94 -5.13 -11.89 12.39
C GLY A 94 -5.47 -11.19 11.08
N TYR A 95 -5.39 -9.86 11.04
CA TYR A 95 -5.44 -9.08 9.81
C TYR A 95 -4.14 -8.33 9.65
N THR A 96 -3.08 -9.07 9.37
CA THR A 96 -1.88 -8.50 8.78
C THR A 96 -2.24 -8.09 7.35
N SER A 97 -2.33 -6.77 7.11
CA SER A 97 -2.33 -6.10 5.80
C SER A 97 -2.79 -7.01 4.65
N PHE A 98 -4.10 -7.25 4.52
CA PHE A 98 -4.74 -8.08 3.49
C PHE A 98 -3.78 -8.90 2.58
N ARG A 99 -3.45 -10.16 2.93
CA ARG A 99 -2.74 -11.14 2.06
C ARG A 99 -1.64 -10.53 1.16
N ALA A 100 -0.93 -9.49 1.64
CA ALA A 100 -0.03 -8.72 0.78
C ALA A 100 1.03 -9.63 0.20
N HIS A 101 1.54 -10.56 1.00
CA HIS A 101 2.45 -11.61 0.55
C HIS A 101 1.91 -12.47 -0.62
N GLU A 102 0.62 -12.79 -0.68
CA GLU A 102 0.00 -13.52 -1.81
C GLU A 102 -0.14 -12.65 -3.06
N LEU A 103 -0.27 -11.34 -2.85
CA LEU A 103 -0.25 -10.35 -3.92
C LEU A 103 1.16 -10.10 -4.47
N LEU A 104 2.19 -10.56 -3.77
CA LEU A 104 3.59 -10.27 -4.06
C LEU A 104 4.41 -11.50 -4.38
N MET A 105 3.77 -12.66 -4.45
CA MET A 105 4.40 -13.88 -4.92
C MET A 105 3.48 -14.56 -5.93
N TYR A 106 4.07 -15.20 -6.94
CA TYR A 106 3.36 -16.17 -7.76
C TYR A 106 4.08 -17.51 -7.70
N GLU A 107 3.32 -18.59 -7.80
CA GLU A 107 3.89 -19.91 -7.96
C GLU A 107 4.37 -20.08 -9.40
N ASP A 108 5.65 -20.36 -9.60
CA ASP A 108 6.19 -20.72 -10.90
C ASP A 108 5.56 -22.04 -11.37
N PRO A 109 4.79 -22.04 -12.47
CA PRO A 109 4.10 -23.24 -12.93
C PRO A 109 5.05 -24.41 -13.25
N GLN A 110 6.33 -24.13 -13.50
CA GLN A 110 7.31 -25.16 -13.83
C GLN A 110 7.98 -25.76 -12.61
N SER A 111 8.23 -24.97 -11.56
CA SER A 111 9.01 -25.40 -10.40
C SER A 111 8.18 -25.55 -9.12
N GLY A 112 6.95 -25.01 -9.07
CA GLY A 112 6.12 -24.97 -7.87
C GLY A 112 6.65 -24.05 -6.77
N ASN A 113 7.74 -23.31 -7.05
CA ASN A 113 8.33 -22.38 -6.10
C ASN A 113 7.57 -21.06 -6.10
N LEU A 114 7.45 -20.44 -4.94
CA LEU A 114 6.99 -19.06 -4.82
C LEU A 114 8.10 -18.12 -5.30
N ILE A 115 7.78 -17.25 -6.24
CA ILE A 115 8.66 -16.22 -6.80
C ILE A 115 8.09 -14.84 -6.45
N ASP A 116 8.94 -13.99 -5.89
CA ASP A 116 8.63 -12.59 -5.62
C ASP A 116 8.25 -11.84 -6.91
N ARG A 117 7.10 -11.17 -6.88
CA ARG A 117 6.63 -10.27 -7.92
C ARG A 117 7.37 -8.94 -7.85
N ARG A 118 8.21 -8.70 -8.87
CA ARG A 118 8.97 -7.45 -9.06
C ARG A 118 8.27 -6.44 -9.98
N ASP A 119 7.11 -6.82 -10.51
CA ASP A 119 6.28 -6.05 -11.42
C ASP A 119 5.21 -5.22 -10.69
N VAL A 120 4.96 -5.49 -9.40
CA VAL A 120 4.07 -4.68 -8.57
C VAL A 120 4.75 -3.36 -8.23
N PHE A 121 4.15 -2.24 -8.64
CA PHE A 121 4.69 -0.91 -8.36
C PHE A 121 3.77 -0.03 -7.50
N LEU A 122 2.48 -0.37 -7.41
CA LEU A 122 1.52 0.24 -6.49
C LEU A 122 0.67 -0.84 -5.82
N PHE A 123 0.61 -0.81 -4.49
CA PHE A 123 -0.28 -1.66 -3.69
C PHE A 123 -1.08 -0.80 -2.73
N ILE A 124 -2.38 -1.04 -2.59
CA ILE A 124 -3.19 -0.40 -1.56
C ILE A 124 -4.06 -1.43 -0.86
N HIS A 125 -4.34 -1.19 0.42
CA HIS A 125 -5.37 -1.90 1.18
C HIS A 125 -6.20 -0.93 2.01
N SER A 126 -7.37 -1.39 2.45
CA SER A 126 -8.33 -0.55 3.18
C SER A 126 -8.37 -0.86 4.68
N HIS A 127 -8.35 0.18 5.52
CA HIS A 127 -8.63 0.04 6.95
C HIS A 127 -10.13 0.27 7.23
N PRO A 128 -10.87 -0.76 7.70
CA PRO A 128 -12.24 -0.59 8.17
C PRO A 128 -12.29 0.27 9.44
N LEU A 129 -13.32 1.11 9.56
CA LEU A 129 -13.59 1.89 10.77
C LEU A 129 -14.52 1.08 11.67
N HIS A 130 -13.98 0.49 12.75
CA HIS A 130 -14.68 -0.50 13.57
C HIS A 130 -15.60 0.13 14.63
N HIS A 131 -15.32 1.36 15.07
CA HIS A 131 -16.07 2.00 16.16
C HIS A 131 -16.68 3.36 15.78
N GLU A 132 -17.83 3.71 16.38
CA GLU A 132 -18.50 5.01 16.15
C GLU A 132 -17.59 6.22 16.48
N GLY A 133 -16.63 6.06 17.39
CA GLY A 133 -15.61 7.06 17.70
C GLY A 133 -14.61 7.29 16.57
N GLU A 134 -14.21 6.22 15.86
CA GLU A 134 -13.32 6.24 14.70
C GLU A 134 -14.05 6.76 13.46
N GLN A 135 -15.35 6.48 13.34
CA GLN A 135 -16.21 7.05 12.31
C GLN A 135 -16.30 8.58 12.38
N LYS A 136 -16.16 9.18 13.57
CA LYS A 136 -16.13 10.64 13.72
C LYS A 136 -14.77 11.25 13.33
N ASN A 137 -13.68 10.48 13.37
CA ASN A 137 -12.32 10.93 13.11
C ASN A 137 -11.59 10.00 12.13
N SER A 138 -12.14 9.82 10.92
CA SER A 138 -11.53 8.98 9.85
C SER A 138 -10.08 9.35 9.53
N ILE A 139 -9.68 10.59 9.81
CA ILE A 139 -8.31 11.06 9.66
C ILE A 139 -7.35 10.30 10.59
N ASN A 140 -7.73 9.97 11.83
CA ASN A 140 -6.81 9.30 12.76
C ASN A 140 -6.47 7.87 12.34
N SER A 141 -7.37 7.22 11.58
CA SER A 141 -7.17 5.87 11.03
C SER A 141 -6.43 5.89 9.69
N LEU A 142 -6.16 7.07 9.12
CA LEU A 142 -5.43 7.24 7.87
C LEU A 142 -3.91 7.24 8.13
N ALA A 143 -3.41 6.10 8.57
CA ALA A 143 -2.01 5.82 8.82
C ALA A 143 -1.79 4.30 8.69
N PRO A 144 -0.59 3.85 8.28
CA PRO A 144 -0.25 2.44 8.39
C PRO A 144 -0.20 2.02 9.86
N SER A 145 -0.41 0.75 10.15
CA SER A 145 -0.01 0.11 11.41
C SER A 145 1.48 -0.24 11.37
N LEU A 146 2.05 -0.60 12.52
CA LEU A 146 3.41 -1.15 12.59
C LEU A 146 3.55 -2.44 11.75
N SER A 147 2.48 -3.25 11.67
CA SER A 147 2.47 -4.45 10.82
C SER A 147 2.49 -4.10 9.34
N ASP A 148 1.78 -3.04 8.92
CA ASP A 148 1.83 -2.57 7.53
C ASP A 148 3.25 -2.11 7.17
N LEU A 149 3.94 -1.45 8.09
CA LEU A 149 5.32 -1.02 7.88
C LEU A 149 6.31 -2.20 7.79
N GLU A 150 6.14 -3.25 8.59
CA GLU A 150 6.96 -4.48 8.46
C GLU A 150 6.74 -5.16 7.10
N VAL A 151 5.49 -5.19 6.63
CA VAL A 151 5.16 -5.70 5.30
C VAL A 151 5.73 -4.81 4.21
N SER A 152 5.66 -3.48 4.37
CA SER A 152 6.25 -2.46 3.49
C SER A 152 7.74 -2.68 3.27
N GLU A 153 8.49 -3.05 4.30
CA GLU A 153 9.92 -3.35 4.15
C GLU A 153 10.19 -4.61 3.35
N THR A 154 9.37 -5.64 3.57
CA THR A 154 9.48 -6.89 2.81
C THR A 154 9.15 -6.62 1.36
N LEU A 155 8.09 -5.87 1.13
CA LEU A 155 7.66 -5.32 -0.15
C LEU A 155 8.80 -4.59 -0.87
N ASN A 156 9.43 -3.62 -0.22
CA ASN A 156 10.48 -2.81 -0.82
C ASN A 156 11.77 -3.61 -1.10
N ARG A 157 12.01 -4.73 -0.39
CA ARG A 157 13.09 -5.68 -0.73
C ARG A 157 12.78 -6.47 -1.99
N CYS A 158 11.53 -6.88 -2.17
CA CYS A 158 11.09 -7.69 -3.31
C CYS A 158 10.87 -6.84 -4.57
N SER A 159 10.24 -5.67 -4.42
CA SER A 159 9.95 -4.69 -5.47
C SER A 159 10.43 -3.29 -5.02
N PRO A 160 11.72 -2.97 -5.25
CA PRO A 160 12.28 -1.68 -4.86
C PRO A 160 11.52 -0.53 -5.51
N GLY A 161 11.11 0.45 -4.70
CA GLY A 161 10.39 1.64 -5.17
C GLY A 161 8.88 1.44 -5.35
N VAL A 162 8.32 0.34 -4.84
CA VAL A 162 6.87 0.16 -4.70
C VAL A 162 6.26 1.32 -3.89
N THR A 163 5.14 1.82 -4.38
CA THR A 163 4.27 2.76 -3.64
C THR A 163 3.21 1.94 -2.92
N GLU A 164 3.00 2.23 -1.65
CA GLU A 164 1.96 1.61 -0.84
C GLU A 164 0.89 2.61 -0.47
N GLY A 165 -0.28 2.13 -0.05
CA GLY A 165 -1.30 3.03 0.45
C GLY A 165 -2.37 2.44 1.33
N ILE A 166 -2.81 3.27 2.27
CA ILE A 166 -3.89 2.99 3.21
C ILE A 166 -5.14 3.74 2.78
N LEU A 167 -6.21 3.00 2.52
CA LEU A 167 -7.50 3.54 2.16
C LEU A 167 -8.45 3.54 3.36
N VAL A 168 -8.97 4.71 3.73
CA VAL A 168 -10.02 4.83 4.75
C VAL A 168 -11.26 5.41 4.10
N SER A 169 -12.42 4.79 4.35
CA SER A 169 -13.70 5.29 3.84
C SER A 169 -14.72 5.50 4.94
N HIS A 170 -15.25 6.72 5.03
CA HIS A 170 -16.35 7.09 5.90
C HIS A 170 -17.46 7.82 5.14
N ARG A 171 -18.65 7.23 5.08
CA ARG A 171 -19.82 7.76 4.34
C ARG A 171 -19.47 8.11 2.89
N LYS A 172 -19.30 9.40 2.56
CA LYS A 172 -18.96 9.93 1.22
C LYS A 172 -17.50 10.41 1.13
N ASP A 173 -16.74 10.32 2.21
CA ASP A 173 -15.33 10.70 2.28
C ASP A 173 -14.48 9.44 2.21
N THR A 174 -13.78 9.25 1.10
CA THR A 174 -12.74 8.22 1.00
C THR A 174 -11.42 8.92 0.84
N ARG A 175 -10.44 8.56 1.67
CA ARG A 175 -9.10 9.12 1.68
C ARG A 175 -8.10 8.00 1.48
N LEU A 176 -7.08 8.28 0.70
CA LEU A 176 -5.97 7.38 0.42
C LEU A 176 -4.69 8.05 0.87
N LEU A 177 -4.00 7.46 1.84
CA LEU A 177 -2.62 7.79 2.16
C LEU A 177 -1.75 6.96 1.22
N LEU A 178 -0.83 7.58 0.52
CA LEU A 178 0.21 6.92 -0.25
C LEU A 178 1.54 7.17 0.43
N TYR A 179 2.39 6.16 0.48
CA TYR A 179 3.75 6.30 0.99
C TYR A 179 4.72 5.43 0.20
N LYS A 180 5.96 5.91 0.09
CA LYS A 180 7.06 5.24 -0.63
C LYS A 180 8.37 5.52 0.09
N ALA A 181 9.18 4.50 0.29
CA ALA A 181 10.52 4.69 0.85
C ALA A 181 11.40 5.44 -0.16
N SER A 182 12.10 6.49 0.29
CA SER A 182 13.02 7.21 -0.58
C SER A 182 14.18 6.30 -0.98
N PRO A 183 14.52 6.20 -2.28
CA PRO A 183 15.66 5.42 -2.74
C PRO A 183 17.00 6.03 -2.33
N SER A 184 17.01 7.28 -1.87
CA SER A 184 18.21 8.08 -1.60
C SER A 184 18.64 8.10 -0.13
N ARG A 185 17.83 7.53 0.78
CA ARG A 185 18.11 7.53 2.22
C ARG A 185 18.29 6.10 2.70
N ASP A 186 19.29 5.89 3.56
CA ASP A 186 19.39 4.65 4.31
C ASP A 186 18.11 4.47 5.11
N PHE A 187 17.40 3.39 4.81
CA PHE A 187 16.15 3.07 5.47
C PHE A 187 16.42 2.82 6.96
N GLN A 188 15.97 3.74 7.81
CA GLN A 188 16.07 3.59 9.26
C GLN A 188 14.71 3.20 9.82
N GLN A 189 14.66 2.02 10.44
CA GLN A 189 13.49 1.44 11.08
C GLN A 189 13.05 2.18 12.37
N TYR A 190 12.92 3.51 12.38
CA TYR A 190 12.62 4.26 13.61
C TYR A 190 11.29 3.84 14.27
N TYR A 191 10.34 3.36 13.48
CA TYR A 191 9.05 2.87 13.98
C TYR A 191 9.16 1.58 14.81
N THR A 192 10.24 0.79 14.67
CA THR A 192 10.46 -0.42 15.50
C THR A 192 10.69 -0.12 16.98
N ARG A 193 10.85 1.17 17.34
CA ARG A 193 10.94 1.64 18.73
C ARG A 193 9.58 1.68 19.43
N PHE A 194 8.49 1.49 18.69
CA PHE A 194 7.14 1.47 19.25
C PHE A 194 6.70 0.04 19.51
N ASN A 195 6.20 -0.22 20.73
CA ASN A 195 5.60 -1.51 21.10
C ASN A 195 4.10 -1.60 20.75
N LYS A 196 3.52 -0.51 20.24
CA LYS A 196 2.11 -0.37 19.84
C LYS A 196 1.99 0.77 18.84
N ASP A 197 0.94 0.77 18.02
CA ASP A 197 0.70 1.84 17.05
C ASP A 197 0.66 3.21 17.75
N PRO A 198 1.58 4.15 17.41
CA PRO A 198 1.48 5.51 17.90
C PRO A 198 0.34 6.23 17.18
N GLY A 199 -0.08 7.39 17.72
CA GLY A 199 -1.08 8.21 17.03
C GLY A 199 -0.56 8.64 15.65
N ARG A 200 -1.47 8.72 14.66
CA ARG A 200 -1.14 9.06 13.25
C ARG A 200 -0.09 10.16 13.09
N GLN A 201 -0.26 11.29 13.76
CA GLN A 201 0.67 12.42 13.59
C GLN A 201 2.11 12.05 13.93
N GLU A 202 2.29 11.30 15.02
CA GLU A 202 3.60 10.83 15.44
C GLU A 202 4.14 9.77 14.47
N LEU A 203 3.28 8.86 14.00
CA LEU A 203 3.70 7.84 13.05
C LEU A 203 4.17 8.45 11.72
N LEU A 204 3.37 9.33 11.13
CA LEU A 204 3.72 9.99 9.86
C LEU A 204 4.98 10.84 9.99
N ARG A 205 5.16 11.54 11.12
CA ARG A 205 6.40 12.27 11.42
C ARG A 205 7.60 11.32 11.41
N VAL A 206 7.51 10.21 12.13
CA VAL A 206 8.59 9.22 12.21
C VAL A 206 8.87 8.55 10.86
N MET A 207 7.84 8.25 10.08
CA MET A 207 8.01 7.73 8.71
C MET A 207 8.80 8.72 7.84
N GLN A 208 8.44 10.01 7.87
CA GLN A 208 9.18 11.04 7.14
C GLN A 208 10.63 11.19 7.61
N GLU A 209 10.87 11.13 8.92
CA GLU A 209 12.22 11.11 9.50
C GLU A 209 13.02 9.88 9.09
N SER A 210 12.33 8.76 8.88
CA SER A 210 12.89 7.49 8.38
C SER A 210 13.13 7.47 6.87
N GLY A 211 12.76 8.55 6.16
CA GLY A 211 12.97 8.69 4.73
C GLY A 211 11.81 8.22 3.85
N TYR A 212 10.59 8.09 4.39
CA TYR A 212 9.40 7.90 3.55
C TYR A 212 8.90 9.24 2.98
N ASN A 213 8.56 9.21 1.70
CA ASN A 213 7.71 10.22 1.09
C ASN A 213 6.25 9.83 1.30
N ILE A 214 5.39 10.81 1.59
CA ILE A 214 3.99 10.57 1.96
C ILE A 214 3.11 11.59 1.25
N ALA A 215 2.02 11.13 0.64
CA ALA A 215 1.01 11.96 -0.01
C ALA A 215 -0.40 11.52 0.40
N GLU A 216 -1.36 12.45 0.41
CA GLU A 216 -2.76 12.14 0.69
C GLU A 216 -3.65 12.55 -0.47
N LEU A 217 -4.58 11.66 -0.83
CA LEU A 217 -5.56 11.87 -1.88
C LEU A 217 -6.95 11.78 -1.31
N GLN A 218 -7.83 12.72 -1.68
CA GLN A 218 -9.26 12.62 -1.43
C GLN A 218 -9.98 12.03 -2.64
N ILE A 219 -10.50 10.82 -2.46
CA ILE A 219 -11.21 10.04 -3.49
C ILE A 219 -12.71 10.18 -3.22
N GLY A 220 -13.36 11.12 -3.90
CA GLY A 220 -14.77 11.44 -3.68
C GLY A 220 -15.64 11.33 -4.94
N PRO A 221 -16.87 11.90 -4.90
CA PRO A 221 -17.57 12.31 -6.11
C PRO A 221 -16.65 13.15 -7.01
N PRO A 222 -16.97 13.35 -8.31
CA PRO A 222 -16.11 14.08 -9.25
C PRO A 222 -15.53 15.35 -8.62
N ASN A 223 -14.26 15.27 -8.24
CA ASN A 223 -13.54 16.35 -7.59
C ASN A 223 -12.69 17.00 -8.67
N LYS A 224 -12.93 18.29 -8.92
CA LYS A 224 -12.17 19.05 -9.92
C LYS A 224 -10.68 19.12 -9.57
N ASP A 225 -10.34 18.92 -8.31
CA ASP A 225 -8.97 18.99 -7.80
C ASP A 225 -8.28 17.62 -7.78
N TYR A 226 -8.96 16.53 -8.15
CA TYR A 226 -8.38 15.18 -8.08
C TYR A 226 -7.14 15.03 -8.97
N ALA A 227 -7.19 15.56 -10.20
CA ALA A 227 -6.05 15.51 -11.12
C ALA A 227 -4.84 16.28 -10.57
N ALA A 228 -5.07 17.42 -9.90
CA ALA A 228 -4.02 18.20 -9.28
C ALA A 228 -3.40 17.47 -8.07
N GLN A 229 -4.25 16.88 -7.21
CA GLN A 229 -3.80 16.06 -6.08
C GLN A 229 -2.96 14.86 -6.54
N VAL A 230 -3.38 14.18 -7.61
CA VAL A 230 -2.61 13.04 -8.16
C VAL A 230 -1.26 13.50 -8.71
N ALA A 231 -1.21 14.62 -9.43
CA ALA A 231 0.05 15.16 -9.94
C ALA A 231 1.00 15.56 -8.80
N GLU A 232 0.49 16.21 -7.75
CA GLU A 232 1.26 16.56 -6.57
C GLU A 232 1.76 15.31 -5.83
N ALA A 233 0.91 14.31 -5.64
CA ALA A 233 1.30 13.05 -5.03
C ALA A 233 2.41 12.34 -5.83
N ALA A 234 2.32 12.31 -7.16
CA ALA A 234 3.35 11.71 -8.00
C ALA A 234 4.72 12.42 -7.87
N ILE A 235 4.72 13.75 -7.72
CA ILE A 235 5.92 14.53 -7.47
C ILE A 235 6.48 14.22 -6.08
N VAL A 236 5.65 14.34 -5.04
CA VAL A 236 6.07 14.14 -3.63
C VAL A 236 6.63 12.74 -3.42
N LEU A 237 5.98 11.70 -3.96
CA LEU A 237 6.38 10.31 -3.74
C LEU A 237 7.70 9.94 -4.42
N ASN A 238 8.09 10.64 -5.49
CA ASN A 238 9.33 10.38 -6.23
C ASN A 238 10.45 11.42 -5.95
N SER A 239 10.26 12.29 -4.94
CA SER A 239 11.25 13.30 -4.52
C SER A 239 12.32 12.77 -3.56
#